data_AF-A0A922XKP8-F1
#
_entry.id   AF-A0A922XKP8-F1
#
_cell.length_a   1.000
_cell.length_b   1.000
_cell.length_c   1.000
_cell.angle_alpha   90.00
_cell.angle_beta   90.00
_cell.angle_gamma   90.00
#
_symmetry.space_group_name_H-M   'P 1'
#
loop_
_entity.id
_entity.type
_entity.pdbx_description
1 polymer ?
#
loop_
_entity_poly.entity_id
_entity_poly.type
_entity_poly.pdbx_seq_one_letter_code
_entity_poly.pdbx_strand_id
1 'polypeptide(L)'
;MKNVFASLATLSLSAAALATPVQFVESLNGLDLSGNINAPTNLGVFSAGNNIVGGSVINALAVSTLPAADVDIFTFTIQAGFQLSGLIQLSFDGGTDPAPQQNFIALVAGSTFPFTPQQLSGTAPGLDTSVFLGALLGGDVDGGGNSNNFNQDLLPLFQTGANLGGVPIGGFSGPLQAGTYTFYNQQLGGGLFNYRYAFVVTEVPTPAAAGVLALGGLVAGRRRRTA
;
A
#
# COMPACT_ATOMS: atom_id res chain seq x y z
N MET A 1 -15.37 0.66 -63.97
CA MET A 1 -16.08 0.54 -62.68
C MET A 1 -15.03 0.24 -61.61
N LYS A 2 -14.76 1.20 -60.72
CA LYS A 2 -13.73 1.07 -59.66
C LYS A 2 -14.44 0.76 -58.35
N ASN A 3 -14.29 -0.48 -57.87
CA ASN A 3 -14.86 -0.91 -56.59
C ASN A 3 -13.91 -0.51 -55.47
N VAL A 4 -14.33 0.44 -54.63
CA VAL A 4 -13.62 0.82 -53.40
C VAL A 4 -14.13 -0.07 -52.28
N PHE A 5 -13.29 -1.00 -51.80
CA PHE A 5 -13.57 -1.78 -50.59
C PHE A 5 -13.23 -0.94 -49.36
N ALA A 6 -14.25 -0.56 -48.60
CA ALA A 6 -14.07 0.04 -47.28
C ALA A 6 -13.90 -1.08 -46.23
N SER A 7 -12.70 -1.21 -45.66
CA SER A 7 -12.46 -2.09 -44.52
C SER A 7 -13.01 -1.45 -43.24
N LEU A 8 -13.97 -2.13 -42.62
CA LEU A 8 -14.54 -1.75 -41.32
C LEU A 8 -13.65 -2.36 -40.22
N ALA A 9 -12.89 -1.53 -39.50
CA ALA A 9 -12.13 -1.96 -38.34
C ALA A 9 -13.06 -2.04 -37.12
N THR A 10 -13.34 -3.25 -36.66
CA THR A 10 -14.15 -3.49 -35.46
C THR A 10 -13.30 -3.24 -34.21
N LEU A 11 -13.60 -2.19 -33.47
CA LEU A 11 -13.00 -1.93 -32.15
C LEU A 11 -13.70 -2.82 -31.11
N SER A 12 -13.05 -3.90 -30.67
CA SER A 12 -13.55 -4.72 -29.57
C SER A 12 -13.23 -4.03 -28.23
N LEU A 13 -14.25 -3.40 -27.63
CA LEU A 13 -14.17 -2.89 -26.26
C LEU A 13 -14.39 -4.06 -25.30
N SER A 14 -13.31 -4.67 -24.81
CA SER A 14 -13.39 -5.68 -23.76
C SER A 14 -13.65 -4.99 -22.42
N ALA A 15 -14.87 -5.14 -21.88
CA ALA A 15 -15.19 -4.73 -20.52
C ALA A 15 -14.44 -5.66 -19.54
N ALA A 16 -13.39 -5.14 -18.90
CA ALA A 16 -12.75 -5.84 -17.81
C ALA A 16 -13.76 -5.96 -16.65
N ALA A 17 -13.99 -7.18 -16.15
CA ALA A 17 -14.77 -7.37 -14.95
C ALA A 17 -14.11 -6.58 -13.81
N LEU A 18 -14.87 -5.73 -13.13
CA LEU A 18 -14.38 -5.00 -11.96
C LEU A 18 -14.08 -6.03 -10.87
N ALA A 19 -12.80 -6.32 -10.64
CA ALA A 19 -12.37 -7.06 -9.47
C ALA A 19 -12.81 -6.29 -8.22
N THR A 20 -13.36 -7.00 -7.24
CA THR A 20 -13.81 -6.40 -5.99
C THR A 20 -12.59 -6.03 -5.14
N PRO A 21 -12.53 -4.82 -4.56
CA PRO A 21 -11.44 -4.44 -3.68
C PRO A 21 -11.30 -5.39 -2.50
N VAL A 22 -10.06 -5.72 -2.16
CA VAL A 22 -9.76 -6.57 -1.01
C VAL A 22 -10.26 -5.90 0.26
N GLN A 23 -10.98 -6.65 1.08
CA GLN A 23 -11.41 -6.23 2.42
C GLN A 23 -10.93 -7.32 3.40
N PHE A 24 -9.77 -7.08 4.01
CA PHE A 24 -9.20 -7.96 5.02
C PHE A 24 -9.13 -7.20 6.34
N VAL A 25 -9.93 -7.60 7.31
CA VAL A 25 -9.88 -7.07 8.67
C VAL A 25 -9.94 -8.28 9.60
N GLU A 26 -8.90 -8.53 10.37
CA GLU A 26 -8.77 -9.75 11.19
C GLU A 26 -10.01 -10.00 12.07
N SER A 27 -10.55 -8.94 12.68
CA SER A 27 -11.76 -9.01 13.52
C SER A 27 -13.04 -9.40 12.77
N LEU A 28 -13.09 -9.17 11.45
CA LEU A 28 -14.21 -9.56 10.59
C LEU A 28 -13.98 -10.90 9.90
N ASN A 29 -12.72 -11.21 9.57
CA ASN A 29 -12.33 -12.38 8.81
C ASN A 29 -12.02 -13.60 9.71
N GLY A 30 -11.77 -13.39 11.01
CA GLY A 30 -11.42 -14.45 11.96
C GLY A 30 -10.07 -15.11 11.68
N LEU A 31 -9.22 -14.44 10.89
CA LEU A 31 -7.89 -14.89 10.50
C LEU A 31 -6.87 -13.84 10.91
N ASP A 32 -5.73 -14.31 11.39
CA ASP A 32 -4.58 -13.50 11.80
C ASP A 32 -3.66 -13.24 10.61
N LEU A 33 -3.09 -12.05 10.52
CA LEU A 33 -1.98 -11.78 9.62
C LEU A 33 -0.73 -12.49 10.13
N SER A 34 0.22 -12.72 9.23
CA SER A 34 1.41 -13.50 9.56
C SER A 34 2.44 -12.63 10.26
N GLY A 35 2.90 -13.08 11.43
CA GLY A 35 4.12 -12.58 12.08
C GLY A 35 5.43 -13.17 11.54
N ASN A 36 5.38 -14.04 10.52
CA ASN A 36 6.57 -14.67 9.96
C ASN A 36 7.09 -13.90 8.73
N ILE A 37 8.26 -13.27 8.87
CA ILE A 37 8.92 -12.49 7.81
C ILE A 37 9.18 -13.28 6.52
N ASN A 38 9.31 -14.61 6.62
CA ASN A 38 9.55 -15.53 5.50
C ASN A 38 8.27 -16.12 4.90
N ALA A 39 7.13 -15.93 5.56
CA ALA A 39 5.84 -16.39 5.09
C ALA A 39 4.74 -15.35 5.37
N PRO A 40 4.80 -14.14 4.76
CA PRO A 40 3.73 -13.15 4.90
C PRO A 40 2.37 -13.67 4.44
N THR A 41 1.28 -13.11 4.98
CA THR A 41 -0.08 -13.43 4.51
C THR A 41 -0.27 -12.90 3.09
N ASN A 42 -0.62 -13.78 2.15
CA ASN A 42 -0.86 -13.38 0.77
C ASN A 42 -2.30 -12.89 0.57
N LEU A 43 -2.48 -11.58 0.36
CA LEU A 43 -3.78 -10.95 0.11
C LEU A 43 -4.13 -10.88 -1.38
N GLY A 44 -3.30 -11.44 -2.26
CA GLY A 44 -3.57 -11.56 -3.68
C GLY A 44 -3.39 -10.24 -4.43
N VAL A 45 -4.30 -10.00 -5.38
CA VAL A 45 -4.26 -8.81 -6.25
C VAL A 45 -5.17 -7.74 -5.69
N PHE A 46 -4.63 -6.54 -5.50
CA PHE A 46 -5.43 -5.37 -5.18
C PHE A 46 -6.04 -4.79 -6.44
N SER A 47 -7.36 -4.65 -6.44
CA SER A 47 -8.10 -4.09 -7.58
C SER A 47 -8.13 -2.57 -7.51
N ALA A 48 -8.58 -1.92 -8.59
CA ALA A 48 -8.83 -0.49 -8.59
C ALA A 48 -9.75 -0.07 -7.42
N GLY A 49 -9.46 1.10 -6.84
CA GLY A 49 -10.16 1.64 -5.68
C GLY A 49 -9.47 1.36 -4.35
N ASN A 50 -10.27 1.30 -3.27
CA ASN A 50 -9.77 1.21 -1.90
C ASN A 50 -9.74 -0.25 -1.43
N ASN A 51 -8.54 -0.81 -1.30
CA ASN A 51 -8.32 -2.12 -0.70
C ASN A 51 -8.03 -1.93 0.77
N ILE A 52 -8.86 -2.49 1.66
CA ILE A 52 -8.75 -2.28 3.10
C ILE A 52 -8.05 -3.46 3.74
N VAL A 53 -7.01 -3.16 4.51
CA VAL A 53 -6.32 -4.13 5.37
C VAL A 53 -6.30 -3.59 6.79
N GLY A 54 -6.67 -4.40 7.77
CA GLY A 54 -6.61 -4.03 9.18
C GLY A 54 -6.41 -5.23 10.08
N GLY A 55 -5.81 -4.98 11.22
CA GLY A 55 -5.44 -6.01 12.18
C GLY A 55 -5.15 -5.44 13.56
N SER A 56 -4.64 -6.29 14.43
CA SER A 56 -4.28 -5.95 15.81
C SER A 56 -2.90 -6.49 16.14
N VAL A 57 -1.98 -5.61 16.53
CA VAL A 57 -0.61 -6.00 16.92
C VAL A 57 -0.36 -5.68 18.39
N ILE A 58 0.48 -6.46 19.05
CA ILE A 58 1.02 -6.20 20.39
C ILE A 58 2.52 -5.93 20.28
N ASN A 59 3.07 -5.12 21.17
CA ASN A 59 4.49 -4.76 21.22
C ASN A 59 5.45 -5.89 20.78
N ALA A 60 6.07 -5.73 19.62
CA ALA A 60 6.95 -6.76 19.05
C ALA A 60 8.33 -6.87 19.73
N LEU A 61 8.61 -6.00 20.70
CA LEU A 61 9.83 -5.97 21.50
C LEU A 61 9.57 -6.43 22.95
N ALA A 62 8.34 -6.81 23.32
CA ALA A 62 8.03 -7.29 24.66
C ALA A 62 8.74 -8.63 24.95
N VAL A 63 9.59 -8.64 25.97
CA VAL A 63 10.45 -9.79 26.33
C VAL A 63 9.82 -10.74 27.37
N SER A 64 8.57 -10.53 27.84
CA SER A 64 8.00 -11.50 28.81
C SER A 64 6.47 -11.63 28.89
N THR A 65 6.04 -12.89 28.96
CA THR A 65 4.83 -13.47 29.60
C THR A 65 3.43 -13.12 29.09
N LEU A 66 3.27 -12.22 28.13
CA LEU A 66 2.02 -12.02 27.37
C LEU A 66 2.21 -12.61 25.95
N PRO A 67 1.14 -12.87 25.16
CA PRO A 67 1.30 -13.54 23.86
C PRO A 67 2.41 -12.86 23.06
N ALA A 68 3.19 -13.70 22.38
CA ALA A 68 4.47 -13.33 21.78
C ALA A 68 4.38 -12.03 21.00
N ALA A 69 5.44 -11.22 21.08
CA ALA A 69 5.74 -10.13 20.17
C ALA A 69 5.09 -10.34 18.79
N ASP A 70 4.22 -9.41 18.40
CA ASP A 70 3.34 -9.59 17.27
C ASP A 70 3.56 -8.52 16.22
N VAL A 71 3.62 -8.96 14.98
CA VAL A 71 3.84 -8.11 13.81
C VAL A 71 2.96 -8.61 12.70
N ASP A 72 2.44 -7.67 11.93
CA ASP A 72 1.61 -8.01 10.79
C ASP A 72 2.38 -7.83 9.51
N ILE A 73 2.52 -8.93 8.78
CA ILE A 73 3.26 -8.97 7.53
C ILE A 73 2.37 -9.59 6.46
N PHE A 74 2.15 -8.84 5.39
CA PHE A 74 1.36 -9.32 4.27
C PHE A 74 1.91 -8.87 2.94
N THR A 75 1.58 -9.65 1.91
CA THR A 75 1.92 -9.34 0.52
C THR A 75 0.69 -9.06 -0.30
N PHE A 76 0.84 -8.14 -1.25
CA PHE A 76 -0.17 -7.87 -2.26
C PHE A 76 0.49 -7.58 -3.61
N THR A 77 -0.29 -7.71 -4.68
CA THR A 77 0.16 -7.45 -6.05
C THR A 77 -0.66 -6.34 -6.68
N ILE A 78 0.02 -5.37 -7.27
CA ILE A 78 -0.55 -4.39 -8.19
C ILE A 78 -0.33 -4.91 -9.61
N GLN A 79 -1.41 -5.08 -10.37
CA GLN A 79 -1.35 -5.57 -11.74
C GLN A 79 -0.78 -4.53 -12.72
N ALA A 80 -0.25 -5.01 -13.85
CA ALA A 80 0.17 -4.16 -14.96
C ALA A 80 -0.98 -3.24 -15.42
N GLY A 81 -0.67 -1.97 -15.67
CA GLY A 81 -1.67 -0.95 -16.00
C GLY A 81 -2.27 -0.25 -14.77
N PHE A 82 -1.91 -0.67 -13.55
CA PHE A 82 -2.30 -0.03 -12.30
C PHE A 82 -1.08 0.41 -11.49
N GLN A 83 -1.34 1.28 -10.52
CA GLN A 83 -0.36 1.79 -9.55
C GLN A 83 -1.02 1.93 -8.18
N LEU A 84 -0.26 1.74 -7.10
CA LEU A 84 -0.65 2.18 -5.76
C LEU A 84 -0.41 3.68 -5.68
N SER A 85 -1.49 4.46 -5.69
CA SER A 85 -1.46 5.92 -5.67
C SER A 85 -1.64 6.53 -4.28
N GLY A 86 -1.98 5.74 -3.28
CA GLY A 86 -2.12 6.23 -1.91
C GLY A 86 -2.17 5.11 -0.88
N LEU A 87 -1.79 5.45 0.35
CA LEU A 87 -1.87 4.60 1.54
C LEU A 87 -2.51 5.42 2.66
N ILE A 88 -3.81 5.26 2.88
CA ILE A 88 -4.55 6.08 3.84
C ILE A 88 -4.67 5.37 5.19
N GLN A 89 -4.31 6.04 6.28
CA GLN A 89 -4.57 5.51 7.61
C GLN A 89 -6.02 5.77 8.02
N LEU A 90 -6.84 4.72 8.07
CA LEU A 90 -8.26 4.81 8.41
C LEU A 90 -8.54 4.70 9.91
N SER A 91 -7.71 3.99 10.66
CA SER A 91 -7.78 3.94 12.13
C SER A 91 -6.43 3.59 12.73
N PHE A 92 -6.20 4.09 13.93
CA PHE A 92 -5.01 3.85 14.72
C PHE A 92 -5.37 4.04 16.19
N ASP A 93 -5.61 2.94 16.89
CA ASP A 93 -6.16 2.93 18.26
C ASP A 93 -5.49 1.85 19.12
N GLY A 94 -4.66 2.25 20.08
CA GLY A 94 -4.06 1.37 21.08
C GLY A 94 -4.84 1.27 22.38
N GLY A 95 -6.13 1.59 22.33
CA GLY A 95 -7.05 1.44 23.44
C GLY A 95 -6.73 2.39 24.59
N THR A 96 -6.87 1.87 25.82
CA THR A 96 -6.75 2.67 27.05
C THR A 96 -5.34 2.71 27.63
N ASP A 97 -4.31 2.24 26.90
CA ASP A 97 -2.94 2.28 27.40
C ASP A 97 -2.42 3.73 27.43
N PRO A 98 -2.03 4.27 28.60
CA PRO A 98 -1.53 5.64 28.71
C PRO A 98 -0.11 5.84 28.15
N ALA A 99 0.58 4.76 27.73
CA ALA A 99 1.89 4.86 27.11
C ALA A 99 1.81 5.45 25.69
N PRO A 100 2.85 6.17 25.20
CA PRO A 100 2.94 6.59 23.82
C PRO A 100 2.82 5.37 22.88
N GLN A 101 1.90 5.46 21.93
CA GLN A 101 1.62 4.37 21.00
C GLN A 101 2.32 4.70 19.68
N GLN A 102 3.50 4.11 19.49
CA GLN A 102 4.27 4.24 18.25
C GLN A 102 4.24 2.93 17.50
N ASN A 103 4.04 3.01 16.19
CA ASN A 103 4.22 1.89 15.27
C ASN A 103 5.32 2.19 14.26
N PHE A 104 5.98 1.13 13.83
CA PHE A 104 6.84 1.14 12.67
C PHE A 104 6.13 0.44 11.54
N ILE A 105 5.94 1.14 10.43
CA ILE A 105 5.43 0.58 9.19
C ILE A 105 6.46 0.70 8.09
N ALA A 106 6.55 -0.33 7.26
CA ALA A 106 7.48 -0.37 6.15
C ALA A 106 6.88 -1.05 4.93
N LEU A 107 7.40 -0.68 3.77
CA LEU A 107 7.05 -1.26 2.49
C LEU A 107 8.33 -1.63 1.74
N VAL A 108 8.38 -2.88 1.28
CA VAL A 108 9.49 -3.42 0.48
C VAL A 108 8.93 -4.04 -0.80
N ALA A 109 9.76 -4.12 -1.84
CA ALA A 109 9.43 -4.88 -3.03
C ALA A 109 9.65 -6.39 -2.77
N GLY A 110 8.83 -7.23 -3.40
CA GLY A 110 8.91 -8.69 -3.27
C GLY A 110 7.89 -9.29 -2.30
N SER A 111 8.06 -10.58 -2.01
CA SER A 111 7.09 -11.41 -1.28
C SER A 111 7.53 -11.80 0.14
N THR A 112 8.60 -11.18 0.64
CA THR A 112 9.20 -11.45 1.95
C THR A 112 9.67 -10.16 2.57
N PHE A 113 9.76 -10.13 3.90
CA PHE A 113 10.35 -9.01 4.62
C PHE A 113 11.76 -9.38 5.12
N PRO A 114 12.80 -8.56 4.86
CA PRO A 114 14.19 -8.99 5.04
C PRO A 114 14.74 -8.84 6.47
N PHE A 115 13.97 -8.28 7.42
CA PHE A 115 14.45 -7.97 8.77
C PHE A 115 13.54 -8.52 9.86
N THR A 116 14.13 -8.97 10.96
CA THR A 116 13.36 -9.32 12.16
C THR A 116 12.97 -8.06 12.94
N PRO A 117 11.93 -8.13 13.80
CA PRO A 117 11.54 -7.01 14.67
C PRO A 117 12.71 -6.49 15.53
N GLN A 118 13.59 -7.39 15.99
CA GLN A 118 14.76 -7.04 16.80
C GLN A 118 15.80 -6.26 15.98
N GLN A 119 16.02 -6.62 14.71
CA GLN A 119 16.93 -5.88 13.84
C GLN A 119 16.42 -4.45 13.61
N LEU A 120 15.11 -4.25 13.49
CA LEU A 120 14.49 -2.93 13.29
C LEU A 120 14.49 -2.03 14.54
N SER A 121 14.75 -2.57 15.73
CA SER A 121 14.80 -1.82 17.00
C SER A 121 15.98 -0.83 17.13
N GLY A 122 16.80 -0.66 16.09
CA GLY A 122 17.91 0.31 16.06
C GLY A 122 19.18 -0.15 16.78
N THR A 123 19.23 -1.40 17.27
CA THR A 123 20.42 -1.96 17.95
C THR A 123 21.29 -2.83 17.04
N ALA A 124 20.81 -3.18 15.84
CA ALA A 124 21.55 -4.03 14.92
C ALA A 124 22.46 -3.20 13.98
N PRO A 125 23.80 -3.37 14.03
CA PRO A 125 24.67 -2.80 13.01
C PRO A 125 24.44 -3.50 11.65
N GLY A 126 24.51 -2.73 10.55
CA GLY A 126 24.51 -3.29 9.19
C GLY A 126 23.15 -3.55 8.56
N LEU A 127 22.09 -2.84 8.99
CA LEU A 127 20.83 -2.82 8.25
C LEU A 127 21.04 -2.25 6.85
N ASP A 128 20.80 -3.06 5.83
CA ASP A 128 20.77 -2.59 4.44
C ASP A 128 19.46 -1.86 4.18
N THR A 129 19.46 -0.55 4.36
CA THR A 129 18.25 0.26 4.17
C THR A 129 17.82 0.41 2.71
N SER A 130 18.64 -0.03 1.74
CA SER A 130 18.33 0.09 0.31
C SER A 130 17.18 -0.82 -0.14
N VAL A 131 16.85 -1.84 0.65
CA VAL A 131 15.75 -2.78 0.37
C VAL A 131 14.36 -2.17 0.64
N PHE A 132 14.29 -1.09 1.41
CA PHE A 132 13.05 -0.40 1.70
C PHE A 132 12.66 0.52 0.55
N LEU A 133 11.40 0.41 0.13
CA LEU A 133 10.79 1.44 -0.70
C LEU A 133 10.53 2.68 0.16
N GLY A 134 9.97 2.46 1.35
CA GLY A 134 9.81 3.50 2.36
C GLY A 134 9.41 2.91 3.70
N ALA A 135 9.59 3.71 4.74
CA ALA A 135 9.17 3.36 6.09
C ALA A 135 8.73 4.62 6.85
N LEU A 136 7.86 4.45 7.83
CA LEU A 136 7.37 5.51 8.69
C LEU A 136 7.33 5.02 10.13
N LEU A 137 7.80 5.87 11.04
CA LEU A 137 7.47 5.78 12.45
C LEU A 137 6.17 6.57 12.64
N GLY A 138 5.05 5.86 12.71
CA GLY A 138 3.74 6.43 12.98
C GLY A 138 3.45 6.36 14.48
N GLY A 139 2.48 7.15 14.93
CA GLY A 139 2.06 7.03 16.33
C GLY A 139 1.34 8.25 16.87
N ASP A 140 0.74 8.01 18.02
CA ASP A 140 0.29 9.04 18.93
C ASP A 140 1.45 9.43 19.85
N VAL A 141 1.98 10.62 19.62
CA VAL A 141 3.06 11.21 20.43
C VAL A 141 2.53 11.80 21.74
N ASP A 142 1.22 12.02 21.87
CA ASP A 142 0.60 12.76 22.97
C ASP A 142 -0.19 11.84 23.94
N GLY A 143 -0.32 10.55 23.65
CA GLY A 143 -0.98 9.55 24.52
C GLY A 143 -2.51 9.72 24.63
N GLY A 144 -3.12 10.42 23.67
CA GLY A 144 -4.56 10.68 23.57
C GLY A 144 -5.39 9.66 22.78
N GLY A 145 -4.79 8.56 22.33
CA GLY A 145 -5.40 7.51 21.50
C GLY A 145 -5.55 7.85 20.01
N ASN A 146 -4.95 8.93 19.50
CA ASN A 146 -5.08 9.33 18.08
C ASN A 146 -3.71 9.56 17.43
N SER A 147 -3.45 8.89 16.30
CA SER A 147 -2.30 9.23 15.45
C SER A 147 -2.52 10.56 14.74
N ASN A 148 -1.45 11.36 14.67
CA ASN A 148 -1.40 12.62 13.93
C ASN A 148 -1.66 12.44 12.41
N ASN A 149 -1.64 11.20 11.92
CA ASN A 149 -1.80 10.85 10.52
C ASN A 149 -3.18 10.24 10.19
N PHE A 150 -4.19 10.38 11.06
CA PHE A 150 -5.53 9.90 10.76
C PHE A 150 -6.08 10.51 9.46
N ASN A 151 -6.62 9.65 8.58
CA ASN A 151 -7.16 9.98 7.27
C ASN A 151 -6.17 10.73 6.35
N GLN A 152 -4.87 10.57 6.59
CA GLN A 152 -3.81 11.14 5.77
C GLN A 152 -3.23 10.09 4.84
N ASP A 153 -2.77 10.53 3.67
CA ASP A 153 -1.98 9.70 2.76
C ASP A 153 -0.54 9.60 3.26
N LEU A 154 -0.16 8.38 3.64
CA LEU A 154 1.15 8.03 4.15
C LEU A 154 2.15 7.76 3.03
N LEU A 155 1.69 7.52 1.79
CA LEU A 155 2.59 7.16 0.69
C LEU A 155 3.60 8.29 0.38
N PRO A 156 3.23 9.58 0.39
CA PRO A 156 4.20 10.68 0.33
C PRO A 156 5.15 10.72 1.54
N LEU A 157 4.67 10.37 2.73
CA LEU A 157 5.48 10.37 3.95
C LEU A 157 6.54 9.26 3.92
N PHE A 158 6.27 8.15 3.23
CA PHE A 158 7.23 7.07 2.99
C PHE A 158 8.38 7.51 2.06
N GLN A 159 8.16 8.51 1.20
CA GLN A 159 9.19 9.03 0.27
C GLN A 159 10.23 9.87 1.01
N THR A 160 9.83 10.57 2.06
CA THR A 160 10.72 11.36 2.93
C THR A 160 11.06 10.60 4.22
N GLY A 161 10.93 9.27 4.18
CA GLY A 161 10.63 8.40 5.31
C GLY A 161 11.64 8.33 6.46
N ALA A 162 11.25 7.53 7.46
CA ALA A 162 11.86 7.41 8.78
C ALA A 162 13.38 7.23 8.75
N ASN A 163 14.05 7.74 9.79
CA ASN A 163 15.45 7.43 10.05
C ASN A 163 15.51 6.19 10.95
N LEU A 164 15.91 5.03 10.41
CA LEU A 164 16.32 3.90 11.25
C LEU A 164 17.82 4.01 11.52
N GLY A 165 18.20 4.16 12.79
CA GLY A 165 19.61 4.26 13.16
C GLY A 165 20.35 5.46 12.54
N GLY A 166 19.63 6.53 12.19
CA GLY A 166 20.20 7.72 11.53
C GLY A 166 20.40 7.58 10.02
N VAL A 167 19.95 6.47 9.42
CA VAL A 167 19.96 6.28 7.96
C VAL A 167 18.57 6.59 7.40
N PRO A 168 18.45 7.56 6.48
CA PRO A 168 17.18 7.85 5.81
C PRO A 168 16.67 6.62 5.07
N ILE A 169 15.40 6.32 5.24
CA ILE A 169 14.71 5.26 4.51
C ILE A 169 13.73 5.89 3.54
N GLY A 170 13.97 5.66 2.25
CA GLY A 170 13.13 6.14 1.16
C GLY A 170 13.86 5.98 -0.16
N GLY A 171 13.15 5.65 -1.21
CA GLY A 171 13.79 5.43 -2.52
C GLY A 171 12.87 5.52 -3.74
N PHE A 172 11.56 5.69 -3.53
CA PHE A 172 10.62 5.89 -4.65
C PHE A 172 10.08 7.32 -4.67
N SER A 173 9.68 7.76 -5.85
CA SER A 173 8.98 9.02 -6.06
C SER A 173 7.65 8.76 -6.76
N GLY A 174 6.57 9.33 -6.22
CA GLY A 174 5.22 9.18 -6.79
C GLY A 174 4.55 7.83 -6.49
N PRO A 175 3.51 7.46 -7.27
CA PRO A 175 2.80 6.19 -7.12
C PRO A 175 3.69 4.96 -7.39
N LEU A 176 3.50 3.90 -6.60
CA LEU A 176 4.20 2.63 -6.82
C LEU A 176 3.58 1.89 -7.99
N GLN A 177 4.41 1.49 -8.94
CA GLN A 177 3.97 0.86 -10.17
C GLN A 177 3.50 -0.59 -9.95
N ALA A 178 3.13 -1.27 -11.02
CA ALA A 178 2.83 -2.69 -10.98
C ALA A 178 3.99 -3.50 -10.35
N GLY A 179 3.64 -4.47 -9.52
CA GLY A 179 4.61 -5.26 -8.77
C GLY A 179 3.99 -5.96 -7.57
N THR A 180 4.76 -6.86 -6.97
CA THR A 180 4.44 -7.48 -5.68
C THR A 180 5.19 -6.75 -4.59
N TYR A 181 4.46 -6.42 -3.52
CA TYR A 181 4.98 -5.66 -2.39
C TYR A 181 4.67 -6.40 -1.09
N THR A 182 5.55 -6.21 -0.10
CA THR A 182 5.35 -6.68 1.27
C THR A 182 5.20 -5.48 2.19
N PHE A 183 4.09 -5.42 2.92
CA PHE A 183 3.84 -4.43 3.97
C PHE A 183 4.16 -5.06 5.32
N TYR A 184 4.81 -4.29 6.18
CA TYR A 184 5.20 -4.68 7.52
C TYR A 184 4.65 -3.65 8.50
N ASN A 185 4.02 -4.12 9.59
CA ASN A 185 3.55 -3.28 10.68
C ASN A 185 3.97 -3.87 12.03
N GLN A 186 4.57 -3.04 12.87
CA GLN A 186 5.05 -3.42 14.18
C GLN A 186 4.66 -2.35 15.20
N GLN A 187 4.09 -2.77 16.32
CA GLN A 187 3.92 -1.90 17.49
C GLN A 187 5.23 -1.82 18.29
N LEU A 188 5.63 -0.60 18.66
CA LEU A 188 6.80 -0.30 19.48
C LEU A 188 6.42 0.08 20.93
N GLY A 189 5.20 0.62 21.12
CA GLY A 189 4.64 1.00 22.43
C GLY A 189 4.02 -0.18 23.20
N GLY A 190 3.59 0.05 24.44
CA GLY A 190 2.83 -0.94 25.21
C GLY A 190 1.45 -1.24 24.62
N GLY A 191 0.85 -2.37 25.03
CA GLY A 191 -0.55 -2.68 24.78
C GLY A 191 -0.88 -3.35 23.44
N LEU A 192 -2.17 -3.69 23.29
CA LEU A 192 -2.79 -4.14 22.05
C LEU A 192 -3.15 -2.91 21.21
N PHE A 193 -2.86 -2.98 19.92
CA PHE A 193 -3.00 -1.86 19.02
C PHE A 193 -3.75 -2.27 17.74
N ASN A 194 -4.87 -1.60 17.45
CA ASN A 194 -5.70 -1.85 16.28
C ASN A 194 -5.43 -0.82 15.18
N TYR A 195 -5.36 -1.28 13.93
CA TYR A 195 -5.18 -0.40 12.79
C TYR A 195 -6.02 -0.79 11.59
N ARG A 196 -6.23 0.20 10.71
CA ARG A 196 -6.78 -0.02 9.37
C ARG A 196 -6.10 0.91 8.38
N TYR A 197 -5.70 0.35 7.24
CA TYR A 197 -5.13 1.07 6.12
C TYR A 197 -5.99 0.86 4.86
N ALA A 198 -6.11 1.90 4.05
CA ALA A 198 -6.66 1.82 2.70
C ALA A 198 -5.53 1.96 1.67
N PHE A 199 -5.35 0.93 0.87
CA PHE A 199 -4.44 0.92 -0.27
C PHE A 199 -5.21 1.35 -1.52
N VAL A 200 -4.93 2.56 -1.99
CA VAL A 200 -5.64 3.19 -3.10
C VAL A 200 -4.94 2.83 -4.41
N VAL A 201 -5.61 2.05 -5.25
CA VAL A 201 -5.09 1.61 -6.54
C VAL A 201 -5.80 2.34 -7.68
N THR A 202 -5.04 2.94 -8.58
CA THR A 202 -5.54 3.68 -9.75
C THR A 202 -4.92 3.15 -11.04
N GLU A 203 -5.61 3.37 -12.16
CA GLU A 203 -5.05 3.08 -13.49
C GLU A 203 -3.89 4.02 -13.79
N VAL A 204 -2.82 3.48 -14.38
CA VAL A 204 -1.73 4.28 -14.93
C VAL A 204 -2.25 4.97 -16.20
N PRO A 205 -2.22 6.31 -16.30
CA PRO A 205 -2.70 7.01 -17.48
C PRO A 205 -1.97 6.53 -18.75
N THR A 206 -2.69 5.87 -19.67
CA THR A 206 -2.08 5.44 -20.94
C THR A 206 -2.13 6.57 -21.98
N PRO A 207 -1.02 6.85 -22.69
CA PRO A 207 -1.00 7.88 -23.74
C PRO A 207 -2.01 7.62 -24.88
N ALA A 208 -2.40 6.37 -25.09
CA ALA A 208 -3.31 5.97 -26.17
C ALA A 208 -4.73 6.56 -26.02
N ALA A 209 -5.22 6.72 -24.78
CA ALA A 209 -6.53 7.33 -24.54
C ALA A 209 -6.58 8.81 -25.01
N ALA A 210 -5.48 9.54 -24.81
CA ALA A 210 -5.34 10.90 -25.33
C ALA A 210 -5.28 10.93 -26.86
N GLY A 211 -4.63 9.95 -27.48
CA GLY A 211 -4.55 9.80 -28.94
C GLY A 211 -5.91 9.55 -29.60
N VAL A 212 -6.76 8.69 -29.00
CA VAL A 212 -8.10 8.40 -29.53
C VAL A 212 -9.03 9.60 -29.41
N LEU A 213 -8.96 10.36 -28.32
CA LEU A 213 -9.69 11.63 -28.15
C LEU A 213 -9.25 12.68 -29.18
N ALA A 214 -7.95 12.82 -29.41
CA ALA A 214 -7.40 13.73 -30.41
C ALA A 214 -7.85 13.36 -31.84
N LEU A 215 -7.83 12.07 -32.19
CA LEU A 215 -8.32 11.58 -33.48
C LEU A 215 -9.84 11.75 -33.63
N GLY A 216 -10.61 11.49 -32.57
CA GLY A 216 -12.05 11.73 -32.53
C GLY A 216 -12.40 13.20 -32.75
N GLY A 217 -11.65 14.11 -32.11
CA GLY A 217 -11.77 15.56 -32.30
C GLY A 217 -11.45 16.00 -33.74
N LEU A 218 -10.42 15.44 -34.37
CA LEU A 218 -10.06 15.74 -35.77
C LEU A 218 -11.11 15.25 -36.77
N VAL A 219 -11.69 14.08 -36.55
CA VAL A 219 -12.76 13.53 -37.41
C VAL A 219 -14.06 14.34 -37.26
N ALA A 220 -14.44 14.70 -36.03
CA ALA A 220 -15.60 15.54 -35.77
C ALA A 220 -15.43 16.98 -36.31
N GLY A 221 -14.21 17.54 -36.18
CA GLY A 221 -13.87 18.87 -36.70
C GLY A 221 -13.89 18.96 -38.23
N ARG A 222 -13.48 17.89 -38.93
CA ARG A 222 -13.57 17.83 -40.40
C ARG A 222 -15.01 17.80 -40.91
N ARG A 223 -15.94 17.12 -40.23
CA ARG A 223 -17.35 17.07 -40.62
C ARG A 223 -18.07 18.43 -40.49
N ARG A 224 -17.64 19.31 -39.59
CA ARG A 224 -18.21 20.66 -39.43
C ARG A 224 -17.76 21.68 -40.48
N ARG A 225 -16.73 21.40 -41.27
CA ARG A 225 -16.25 22.33 -42.33
C ARG A 225 -16.84 22.03 -43.72
N THR A 226 -17.62 20.96 -43.85
CA THR A 226 -18.21 20.52 -45.12
C THR A 226 -19.73 20.61 -45.15
N ALA A 227 -20.35 21.31 -44.19
CA ALA A 227 -21.76 21.69 -44.19
C ALA A 227 -21.85 23.22 -44.24
#